data_AF-A0A7W0L299-F1
#
_entry.id   AF-A0A7W0L299-F1
#
_cell.length_a   1.000
_cell.length_b   1.000
_cell.length_c   1.000
_cell.angle_alpha   90.00
_cell.angle_beta   90.00
_cell.angle_gamma   90.00
#
_symmetry.space_group_name_H-M   'P 1'
#
loop_
_entity.id
_entity.type
_entity.pdbx_description
1 polymer ?
#
loop_
_entity_poly.entity_id
_entity_poly.type
_entity_poly.pdbx_seq_one_letter_code
_entity_poly.pdbx_strand_id
1 'polypeptide(L)'
;MITAIVLAAGTSSRLGRTKQLLELDGRPLLAHAVALAAKHFDEVVVILGYQADRIEAALELPSNARIVRNDAYLEGQRSSVRRGLAAASEGGNDAAVLLGDQPRVPDELIERTIETFRHGRADVV
;
A
#
# COMPACT_ATOMS: atom_id res chain seq x y z
N MET A 1 7.84 -14.35 -5.92
CA MET A 1 7.07 -13.74 -4.83
C MET A 1 7.02 -12.26 -5.14
N ILE A 2 5.86 -11.61 -5.01
CA ILE A 2 5.75 -10.16 -5.22
C ILE A 2 5.16 -9.54 -3.95
N THR A 3 5.89 -8.59 -3.36
CA THR A 3 5.41 -7.83 -2.21
C THR A 3 4.66 -6.58 -2.67
N ALA A 4 3.42 -6.40 -2.22
CA ALA A 4 2.68 -5.17 -2.44
C ALA A 4 3.05 -4.11 -1.40
N ILE A 5 3.44 -2.93 -1.87
CA ILE A 5 3.70 -1.75 -1.06
C ILE A 5 2.48 -0.83 -1.19
N VAL A 6 1.68 -0.72 -0.14
CA VAL A 6 0.52 0.17 -0.09
C VAL A 6 0.93 1.50 0.52
N LEU A 7 0.98 2.56 -0.29
CA LEU A 7 1.37 3.89 0.15
C LEU A 7 0.21 4.61 0.84
N ALA A 8 0.36 4.85 2.14
CA ALA A 8 -0.68 5.48 2.96
C ALA A 8 -0.13 6.48 4.00
N ALA A 9 1.09 6.99 3.82
CA ALA A 9 1.74 7.90 4.77
C ALA A 9 1.33 9.39 4.63
N GLY A 10 0.56 9.73 3.60
CA GLY A 10 0.24 11.10 3.23
C GLY A 10 -0.67 11.82 4.23
N THR A 11 -0.43 13.12 4.43
CA THR A 11 -1.14 13.99 5.38
C THR A 11 -2.58 14.32 4.97
N SER A 12 -2.93 14.09 3.70
CA SER A 12 -4.24 14.46 3.15
C SER A 12 -4.58 15.95 3.32
N SER A 13 -3.57 16.84 3.27
CA SER A 13 -3.70 18.27 3.55
C SER A 13 -4.80 18.97 2.73
N ARG A 14 -4.91 18.66 1.43
CA ARG A 14 -5.97 19.20 0.55
C ARG A 14 -7.38 18.83 0.99
N LEU A 15 -7.54 17.68 1.63
CA LEU A 15 -8.83 17.17 2.10
C LEU A 15 -9.15 17.67 3.52
N GLY A 16 -8.15 18.16 4.27
CA GLY A 16 -8.30 18.65 5.65
C GLY A 16 -8.55 17.57 6.71
N ARG A 17 -8.59 16.29 6.33
CA ARG A 17 -8.81 15.14 7.21
C ARG A 17 -8.06 13.92 6.70
N THR A 18 -7.73 13.00 7.61
CA THR A 18 -6.98 11.77 7.36
C THR A 18 -7.75 10.84 6.44
N LYS A 19 -7.41 10.84 5.14
CA LYS A 19 -8.16 10.13 4.09
C LYS A 19 -8.25 8.61 4.32
N GLN A 20 -7.20 8.05 4.91
CA GLN A 20 -7.07 6.62 5.24
C GLN A 20 -8.22 6.14 6.14
N LEU A 21 -8.74 7.03 6.98
CA LEU A 21 -9.82 6.78 7.95
C LEU A 21 -11.21 7.17 7.43
N LEU A 22 -11.34 7.62 6.18
CA LEU A 22 -12.67 7.86 5.63
C LEU A 22 -13.42 6.54 5.50
N GLU A 23 -14.69 6.55 5.84
CA GLU A 23 -15.51 5.35 5.71
C GLU A 23 -15.96 5.17 4.26
N LEU A 24 -15.78 3.95 3.77
CA LEU A 24 -16.37 3.42 2.56
C LEU A 24 -17.03 2.10 2.96
N ASP A 25 -18.32 1.93 2.69
CA ASP A 25 -19.05 0.68 2.98
C ASP A 25 -18.82 0.17 4.43
N GLY A 26 -18.81 1.08 5.41
CA GLY A 26 -18.67 0.77 6.84
C GLY A 26 -17.25 0.44 7.32
N ARG A 27 -16.21 0.58 6.49
CA ARG A 27 -14.81 0.33 6.87
C ARG A 27 -13.89 1.48 6.43
N PRO A 28 -12.73 1.67 7.08
CA PRO A 28 -11.74 2.65 6.64
C PRO A 28 -11.34 2.44 5.17
N LEU A 29 -11.17 3.53 4.42
CA LEU A 29 -10.81 3.53 3.00
C LEU A 29 -9.55 2.69 2.75
N LEU A 30 -8.56 2.83 3.64
CA LEU A 30 -7.30 2.10 3.55
C LEU A 30 -7.50 0.59 3.74
N ALA A 31 -8.45 0.16 4.58
CA ALA A 31 -8.72 -1.26 4.80
C ALA A 31 -9.13 -1.97 3.49
N HIS A 32 -9.89 -1.29 2.62
CA HIS A 32 -10.27 -1.84 1.32
C HIS A 32 -9.07 -1.99 0.38
N ALA A 33 -8.19 -0.97 0.31
CA ALA A 33 -6.99 -1.04 -0.51
C ALA A 33 -6.03 -2.14 -0.03
N VAL A 34 -5.89 -2.31 1.28
CA VAL A 34 -5.07 -3.38 1.89
C VAL A 34 -5.68 -4.76 1.63
N ALA A 35 -7.00 -4.92 1.77
CA ALA A 35 -7.69 -6.17 1.49
C ALA A 35 -7.57 -6.56 0.01
N LEU A 36 -7.68 -5.58 -0.91
CA LEU A 36 -7.47 -5.78 -2.33
C LEU A 36 -6.04 -6.26 -2.61
N ALA A 37 -5.03 -5.61 -2.04
CA ALA A 37 -3.64 -6.04 -2.18
C ALA A 37 -3.42 -7.46 -1.62
N ALA A 38 -3.97 -7.75 -0.44
CA ALA A 38 -3.79 -9.04 0.22
C ALA A 38 -4.38 -10.24 -0.57
N LYS A 39 -5.36 -9.99 -1.43
CA LYS A 39 -5.93 -11.00 -2.34
C LYS A 39 -4.97 -11.44 -3.44
N HIS A 40 -4.07 -10.54 -3.88
CA HIS A 40 -3.29 -10.71 -5.12
C HIS A 40 -1.79 -10.90 -4.90
N PHE A 41 -1.28 -10.54 -3.72
CA PHE A 41 0.15 -10.51 -3.42
C PHE A 41 0.51 -11.41 -2.23
N ASP A 42 1.73 -11.93 -2.25
CA ASP A 42 2.22 -12.86 -1.23
C ASP A 42 2.42 -12.18 0.13
N GLU A 43 2.87 -10.93 0.11
CA GLU A 43 3.05 -10.05 1.27
C GLU A 43 2.51 -8.66 0.95
N VAL A 44 1.93 -7.99 1.95
CA VAL A 44 1.52 -6.59 1.89
C VAL A 44 2.24 -5.77 2.95
N VAL A 45 2.99 -4.77 2.52
CA VAL A 45 3.63 -3.78 3.37
C VAL A 45 2.86 -2.45 3.27
N VAL A 46 2.20 -2.08 4.36
CA VAL A 46 1.43 -0.82 4.45
C VAL A 46 2.31 0.28 5.01
N ILE A 47 2.58 1.30 4.21
CA ILE A 47 3.42 2.42 4.62
C ILE A 47 2.57 3.50 5.27
N LEU A 48 2.73 3.69 6.59
CA LEU A 48 2.07 4.73 7.37
C LEU A 48 3.03 5.87 7.71
N GLY A 49 2.48 7.04 8.02
CA GLY A 49 3.23 8.24 8.36
C GLY A 49 2.37 9.16 9.20
N TYR A 50 1.78 10.19 8.59
CA TYR A 50 0.88 11.10 9.29
C TYR A 50 -0.25 10.34 10.01
N GLN A 51 -0.38 10.55 11.33
CA GLN A 51 -1.35 9.86 12.20
C GLN A 51 -1.27 8.32 12.17
N ALA A 52 -0.06 7.76 12.00
CA ALA A 52 0.15 6.30 11.96
C ALA A 52 -0.53 5.56 13.11
N ASP A 53 -0.36 5.99 14.38
CA ASP A 53 -0.98 5.31 15.54
C ASP A 53 -2.50 5.23 15.43
N ARG A 54 -3.14 6.34 15.02
CA ARG A 54 -4.60 6.41 14.88
C ARG A 54 -5.09 5.55 13.73
N ILE A 55 -4.33 5.50 12.62
CA ILE A 55 -4.66 4.68 11.47
C ILE A 55 -4.52 3.19 11.83
N GLU A 56 -3.39 2.81 12.44
CA GLU A 56 -3.10 1.46 12.89
C GLU A 56 -4.17 0.93 13.84
N ALA A 57 -4.58 1.73 14.84
CA ALA A 57 -5.63 1.35 15.78
C ALA A 57 -7.02 1.13 15.14
N ALA A 58 -7.26 1.65 13.93
CA ALA A 58 -8.53 1.53 13.23
C ALA A 58 -8.53 0.43 12.15
N LEU A 59 -7.40 -0.24 11.92
CA LEU A 59 -7.26 -1.24 10.86
C LEU A 59 -7.22 -2.65 11.42
N GLU A 60 -8.04 -3.52 10.83
CA GLU A 60 -7.86 -4.96 10.89
C GLU A 60 -7.07 -5.39 9.66
N LEU A 61 -5.86 -5.91 9.87
CA LEU A 61 -4.97 -6.31 8.78
C LEU A 61 -5.19 -7.79 8.41
N PRO A 62 -5.17 -8.13 7.11
CA PRO A 62 -5.02 -9.51 6.65
C PRO A 62 -3.75 -10.17 7.20
N SER A 63 -3.72 -11.49 7.28
CA SER A 63 -2.60 -12.24 7.88
C SER A 63 -1.27 -12.09 7.14
N ASN A 64 -1.31 -11.74 5.85
CA ASN A 64 -0.13 -11.46 5.03
C ASN A 64 0.21 -9.97 4.95
N ALA A 65 -0.40 -9.12 5.79
CA ALA A 65 -0.17 -7.69 5.80
C ALA A 65 0.52 -7.22 7.09
N ARG A 66 1.45 -6.27 6.96
CA ARG A 66 2.11 -5.61 8.09
C ARG A 66 2.30 -4.12 7.85
N ILE A 67 2.45 -3.36 8.93
CA ILE A 67 2.67 -1.91 8.89
C ILE A 67 4.17 -1.60 8.98
N VAL A 68 4.60 -0.62 8.18
CA VAL A 68 5.91 0.01 8.31
C VAL A 68 5.73 1.52 8.38
N ARG A 69 6.34 2.13 9.40
CA ARG A 69 6.31 3.59 9.60
C ARG A 69 7.35 4.28 8.74
N ASN A 70 6.98 5.39 8.11
CA ASN A 70 7.86 6.29 7.39
C ASN A 70 7.87 7.65 8.09
N ASP A 71 8.85 7.90 8.96
CA ASP A 71 8.98 9.18 9.66
C ASP A 71 9.32 10.35 8.72
N ALA A 72 9.87 10.04 7.54
CA ALA A 72 10.20 11.01 6.49
C ALA A 72 9.01 11.30 5.54
N TYR A 73 7.77 11.06 5.96
CA TYR A 73 6.57 11.23 5.10
C TYR A 73 6.38 12.66 4.56
N LEU A 74 6.96 13.66 5.22
CA LEU A 74 6.94 15.06 4.78
C LEU A 74 7.83 15.33 3.56
N GLU A 75 8.79 14.46 3.24
CA GLU A 75 9.61 14.54 2.01
C GLU A 75 8.80 14.14 0.75
N GLY A 76 7.54 13.74 0.93
CA GLY A 76 6.62 13.39 -0.15
C GLY A 76 6.60 11.89 -0.45
N GLN A 77 5.83 11.51 -1.48
CA GLN A 77 5.52 10.11 -1.77
C GLN A 77 6.78 9.26 -2.05
N ARG A 78 7.83 9.86 -2.62
CA ARG A 78 9.10 9.17 -2.92
C ARG A 78 9.76 8.57 -1.68
N SER A 79 9.69 9.24 -0.52
CA SER A 79 10.23 8.67 0.73
C SER A 79 9.47 7.43 1.17
N SER A 80 8.16 7.39 0.90
CA SER A 80 7.31 6.23 1.19
C SER A 80 7.59 5.05 0.27
N VAL A 81 7.80 5.32 -1.03
CA VAL A 81 8.25 4.29 -1.99
C VAL A 81 9.59 3.71 -1.56
N ARG A 82 10.58 4.56 -1.26
CA ARG A 82 11.90 4.11 -0.79
C ARG A 82 11.80 3.27 0.49
N ARG A 83 10.99 3.70 1.46
CA ARG A 83 10.78 2.96 2.71
C ARG A 83 10.12 1.61 2.46
N GLY A 84 9.13 1.56 1.56
CA GLY A 84 8.47 0.30 1.20
C GLY A 84 9.37 -0.67 0.45
N LEU A 85 10.16 -0.18 -0.51
CA LEU A 85 11.12 -1.01 -1.25
C LEU A 85 12.17 -1.62 -0.31
N ALA A 86 12.69 -0.83 0.63
CA ALA A 86 13.63 -1.33 1.64
C ALA A 86 13.00 -2.44 2.50
N ALA A 87 11.72 -2.31 2.88
CA ALA A 87 11.02 -3.33 3.65
C ALA A 87 10.67 -4.59 2.84
N ALA A 88 10.38 -4.45 1.55
CA ALA A 88 10.09 -5.57 0.65
C ALA A 88 11.35 -6.39 0.31
N SER A 89 12.50 -5.72 0.18
CA SER A 89 13.79 -6.35 -0.18
C SER A 89 14.28 -7.39 0.84
N GLU A 90 13.75 -7.39 2.07
CA GLU A 90 14.06 -8.38 3.09
C GLU A 90 13.51 -9.78 2.77
N GLY A 91 12.46 -9.87 1.93
CA GLY A 91 11.76 -11.12 1.58
C GLY A 91 11.83 -11.56 0.11
N GLY A 92 12.31 -10.70 -0.79
CA GLY A 92 12.41 -10.98 -2.23
C GLY A 92 12.59 -9.72 -3.08
N ASN A 93 12.88 -9.88 -4.37
CA ASN A 93 13.34 -8.78 -5.25
C ASN A 93 12.22 -8.00 -5.96
N ASP A 94 11.00 -8.56 -6.04
CA ASP A 94 9.92 -7.97 -6.84
C ASP A 94 8.92 -7.25 -5.95
N ALA A 95 8.52 -6.04 -6.35
CA ALA A 95 7.57 -5.24 -5.61
C ALA A 95 6.53 -4.60 -6.54
N ALA A 96 5.28 -4.55 -6.08
CA ALA A 96 4.22 -3.76 -6.68
C ALA A 96 3.91 -2.55 -5.80
N VAL A 97 3.72 -1.37 -6.38
CA VAL A 97 3.37 -0.16 -5.63
C VAL A 97 1.90 0.18 -5.88
N LEU A 98 1.12 0.21 -4.80
CA LEU A 98 -0.30 0.57 -4.82
C LEU A 98 -0.54 1.82 -3.98
N LEU A 99 -1.60 2.57 -4.32
CA LEU A 99 -2.04 3.72 -3.54
C LEU A 99 -3.15 3.31 -2.56
N GLY A 100 -3.00 3.67 -1.28
CA GLY A 100 -3.95 3.32 -0.23
C GLY A 100 -5.32 4.02 -0.33
N ASP A 101 -5.51 4.88 -1.33
CA ASP A 101 -6.73 5.64 -1.59
C ASP A 101 -7.45 5.24 -2.88
N GLN A 102 -6.97 4.20 -3.55
CA GLN A 102 -7.60 3.64 -4.75
C GLN A 102 -8.19 2.25 -4.46
N PRO A 103 -9.21 2.14 -3.59
CA PRO A 103 -9.76 0.84 -3.15
C PRO A 103 -10.55 0.10 -4.23
N ARG A 104 -10.79 0.73 -5.38
CA ARG A 104 -11.61 0.19 -6.49
C ARG A 104 -10.79 -0.05 -7.77
N VAL A 105 -9.47 -0.23 -7.63
CA VAL A 105 -8.66 -0.72 -8.74
C VAL A 105 -9.23 -2.10 -9.14
N PRO A 106 -9.58 -2.33 -10.42
CA PRO A 106 -10.12 -3.61 -10.85
C PRO A 106 -9.12 -4.74 -10.60
N ASP A 107 -9.61 -5.90 -10.15
CA ASP A 107 -8.80 -7.10 -9.97
C ASP A 107 -8.05 -7.46 -11.26
N GLU A 108 -8.74 -7.38 -12.41
CA GLU A 108 -8.17 -7.72 -13.71
C GLU A 108 -7.02 -6.79 -14.11
N LEU A 109 -7.00 -5.55 -13.62
CA LEU A 109 -5.88 -4.64 -13.87
C LEU A 109 -4.64 -5.07 -13.07
N ILE A 110 -4.82 -5.45 -11.81
CA ILE A 110 -3.73 -5.95 -10.96
C ILE A 110 -3.16 -7.23 -11.54
N GLU A 111 -4.03 -8.18 -11.89
CA GLU A 111 -3.64 -9.46 -12.49
C GLU A 111 -2.87 -9.26 -13.80
N ARG A 112 -3.36 -8.41 -14.69
CA ARG A 112 -2.67 -8.09 -15.96
C ARG A 112 -1.32 -7.43 -15.74
N THR A 113 -1.19 -6.53 -14.75
CA THR A 113 0.10 -5.92 -14.42
C THR A 113 1.09 -6.97 -13.91
N ILE A 114 0.66 -7.87 -13.02
CA ILE A 114 1.47 -8.97 -12.51
C ILE A 114 1.91 -9.90 -13.64
N GLU A 115 1.00 -10.29 -14.52
CA GLU A 115 1.31 -11.14 -15.68
C GLU A 115 2.30 -10.47 -16.63
N THR A 116 2.09 -9.19 -16.92
CA THR A 116 2.98 -8.41 -17.79
C THR A 116 4.37 -8.29 -17.21
N PHE A 117 4.48 -8.08 -15.89
CA PHE A 117 5.78 -8.04 -15.20
C PHE A 117 6.48 -9.41 -15.23
N ARG A 118 5.77 -10.50 -14.91
CA ARG A 118 6.35 -11.86 -14.86
C ARG A 118 6.83 -12.39 -16.22
N HIS A 119 6.13 -12.05 -17.30
CA HIS A 119 6.42 -12.55 -18.65
C HIS A 119 7.14 -11.53 -19.54
N GLY A 120 7.22 -10.28 -19.08
CA GLY A 120 7.94 -9.21 -19.76
C GLY A 120 9.45 -9.31 -19.57
N ARG A 121 10.17 -8.46 -20.31
CA ARG A 121 11.61 -8.20 -20.10
C ARG A 121 11.86 -6.85 -19.42
N ALA A 122 10.80 -6.15 -19.03
CA ALA A 122 10.90 -4.81 -18.46
C ALA A 122 11.14 -4.91 -16.95
N ASP A 123 12.10 -4.13 -16.45
CA ASP A 123 12.38 -4.05 -15.01
C ASP A 123 11.26 -3.34 -14.23
N VAL A 124 10.41 -2.57 -14.92
CA VAL A 124 9.24 -1.86 -14.38
C VAL A 124 8.13 -1.84 -15.44
N VAL A 125 6.88 -2.07 -15.01
CA VAL A 125 5.67 -2.06 -15.84
C VAL A 125 4.66 -1.05 -15.31
#